data_AF-A0A9P6RPM1-F1
#
_entry.id   AF-A0A9P6RPM1-F1
#
_cell.length_a   1.000
_cell.length_b   1.000
_cell.length_c   1.000
_cell.angle_alpha   90.00
_cell.angle_beta   90.00
_cell.angle_gamma   90.00
#
_symmetry.space_group_name_H-M   'P 1'
#
loop_
_entity.id
_entity.type
_entity.pdbx_description
1 polymer ?
#
loop_
_entity_poly.entity_id
_entity_poly.type
_entity_poly.pdbx_seq_one_letter_code
_entity_poly.pdbx_strand_id
1 'polypeptide(L)'
;MLTGLAGTGVGSRIVGHERRGGTKMRKEQQKHIVVSFTNEYRTLKTCLFCFGPVRLARRRRLVNDPIRSLRLYGGIECVNPVCVSFKAGYTIKARDAHSVVVIALAGASNLLSPERETLPPFARFAYIPPIPAIATATSALSDFVTKNASPALETLSPQTSIDDATGAPTNVGL
;
A
#
# COMPACT_ATOMS: atom_id res chain seq x y z
N MET A 1 -22.23 5.82 -0.57
CA MET A 1 -21.09 6.76 -0.48
C MET A 1 -20.39 6.59 0.86
N LEU A 2 -19.05 6.55 0.89
CA LEU A 2 -18.25 6.48 2.12
C LEU A 2 -17.57 7.81 2.39
N THR A 3 -17.70 8.32 3.62
CA THR A 3 -17.16 9.62 4.03
C THR A 3 -16.32 9.47 5.30
N GLY A 4 -15.12 10.04 5.30
CA GLY A 4 -14.25 10.07 6.48
C GLY A 4 -14.85 10.92 7.62
N LEU A 5 -14.84 10.39 8.84
CA LEU A 5 -15.35 11.10 10.03
C LEU A 5 -14.58 12.39 10.34
N ALA A 6 -13.26 12.40 10.15
CA ALA A 6 -12.42 13.55 10.50
C ALA A 6 -12.67 14.76 9.57
N GLY A 7 -12.99 14.52 8.31
CA GLY A 7 -13.35 15.57 7.34
C GLY A 7 -14.60 16.40 7.71
N THR A 8 -15.46 15.93 8.63
CA THR A 8 -16.63 16.71 9.07
C THR A 8 -16.26 17.91 9.93
N GLY A 9 -15.08 17.87 10.57
CA GLY A 9 -14.55 18.96 11.40
C GLY A 9 -15.41 19.30 12.62
N VAL A 10 -16.46 18.55 12.94
CA VAL A 10 -17.39 18.88 14.03
C VAL A 10 -16.66 18.77 15.37
N GLY A 11 -16.77 19.81 16.20
CA GLY A 11 -16.06 19.91 17.49
C GLY A 11 -14.62 20.44 17.40
N SER A 12 -14.07 20.59 16.19
CA SER A 12 -12.79 21.31 16.00
C SER A 12 -13.01 22.82 16.04
N ARG A 13 -11.99 23.60 16.44
CA ARG A 13 -12.06 25.07 16.46
C ARG A 13 -11.30 25.67 15.27
N ILE A 14 -11.89 26.66 14.63
CA ILE A 14 -11.21 27.57 13.68
C ILE A 14 -11.33 28.97 14.26
N VAL A 15 -10.18 29.59 14.57
CA VAL A 15 -10.11 30.96 15.13
C VAL A 15 -11.01 31.11 16.37
N GLY A 16 -10.93 30.14 17.30
CA GLY A 16 -11.71 30.15 18.54
C GLY A 16 -13.18 29.69 18.42
N HIS A 17 -13.75 29.67 17.21
CA HIS A 17 -15.12 29.22 16.95
C HIS A 17 -15.18 27.72 16.71
N GLU A 18 -16.10 27.03 17.38
CA GLU A 18 -16.34 25.61 17.18
C GLU A 18 -17.09 25.36 15.87
N ARG A 19 -16.56 24.48 15.01
CA ARG A 19 -17.24 24.03 13.81
C ARG A 19 -18.38 23.09 14.23
N ARG A 20 -19.62 23.49 13.94
CA ARG A 20 -20.85 22.70 14.20
C ARG A 20 -21.47 22.12 12.91
N GLY A 21 -20.91 22.44 11.74
CA GLY A 21 -21.57 22.34 10.43
C GLY A 21 -21.42 21.05 9.61
N GLY A 22 -21.13 19.89 10.20
CA GLY A 22 -20.91 18.64 9.45
C GLY A 22 -22.19 17.90 9.03
N THR A 23 -23.32 18.18 9.67
CA THR A 23 -24.58 17.42 9.50
C THR A 23 -25.39 17.85 8.29
N LYS A 24 -25.28 19.09 7.80
CA LYS A 24 -26.07 19.58 6.66
C LYS A 24 -25.74 18.81 5.38
N MET A 25 -24.45 18.66 5.07
CA MET A 25 -23.99 17.90 3.89
C MET A 25 -24.45 16.44 3.95
N ARG A 26 -24.38 15.82 5.13
CA ARG A 26 -24.92 14.47 5.36
C ARG A 26 -26.42 14.41 5.07
N LYS A 27 -27.21 15.32 5.64
CA LYS A 27 -28.67 15.33 5.49
C LYS A 27 -29.08 15.47 4.03
N GLU A 28 -28.41 16.34 3.27
CA GLU A 28 -28.71 16.52 1.84
C GLU A 28 -28.32 15.30 1.00
N GLN A 29 -27.14 14.70 1.26
CA GLN A 29 -26.70 13.51 0.54
C GLN A 29 -27.55 12.27 0.87
N GLN A 30 -27.98 12.14 2.13
CA GLN A 30 -28.80 11.02 2.59
C GLN A 30 -30.20 10.98 1.95
N LYS A 31 -30.70 12.12 1.43
CA LYS A 31 -31.96 12.16 0.66
C LYS A 31 -31.88 11.37 -0.65
N HIS A 32 -30.68 11.24 -1.22
CA HIS A 32 -30.48 10.69 -2.56
C HIS A 32 -29.71 9.36 -2.55
N ILE A 33 -28.79 9.17 -1.59
CA ILE A 33 -27.87 8.02 -1.56
C ILE A 33 -27.61 7.60 -0.11
N VAL A 34 -27.43 6.30 0.13
CA VAL A 34 -26.95 5.81 1.43
C VAL A 34 -25.51 6.30 1.70
N VAL A 35 -25.34 7.06 2.79
CA VAL A 35 -24.05 7.58 3.25
C VAL A 35 -23.62 6.83 4.50
N SER A 36 -22.43 6.23 4.47
CA SER A 36 -21.80 5.61 5.63
C SER A 36 -20.51 6.35 6.01
N PHE A 37 -20.25 6.41 7.32
CA PHE A 37 -19.13 7.11 7.91
C PHE A 37 -18.06 6.14 8.35
N THR A 38 -16.82 6.45 8.03
CA THR A 38 -15.69 5.54 8.28
C THR A 38 -14.58 6.28 8.98
N ASN A 39 -13.77 5.55 9.73
CA ASN A 39 -12.61 6.11 10.40
C ASN A 39 -11.58 6.56 9.35
N GLU A 40 -11.19 7.84 9.40
CA GLU A 40 -10.18 8.43 8.50
C GLU A 40 -8.75 8.31 9.07
N TYR A 41 -8.53 7.45 10.05
CA TYR A 41 -7.24 7.34 10.70
C TYR A 41 -6.16 6.85 9.73
N ARG A 42 -5.06 7.61 9.65
CA ARG A 42 -3.88 7.36 8.79
C ARG A 42 -4.17 7.25 7.29
N THR A 43 -5.32 7.68 6.79
CA THR A 43 -5.67 7.58 5.35
C THR A 43 -4.66 8.27 4.43
N LEU A 44 -4.13 9.41 4.88
CA LEU A 44 -3.08 10.18 4.20
C LEU A 44 -1.65 9.75 4.53
N LYS A 45 -1.49 8.77 5.42
CA LYS A 45 -0.20 8.30 5.96
C LYS A 45 0.10 6.85 5.61
N THR A 46 -0.81 6.13 4.96
CA THR A 46 -0.69 4.71 4.64
C THR A 46 -0.72 4.48 3.13
N CYS A 47 0.21 3.71 2.58
CA CYS A 47 0.24 3.37 1.15
C CYS A 47 -0.91 2.43 0.78
N LEU A 48 -1.51 2.61 -0.40
CA LEU A 48 -2.59 1.75 -0.89
C LEU A 48 -2.12 0.32 -1.20
N PHE A 49 -0.85 0.15 -1.56
CA PHE A 49 -0.35 -1.13 -2.06
C PHE A 49 0.34 -1.96 -0.98
N CYS A 50 1.25 -1.35 -0.22
CA CYS A 50 2.03 -2.07 0.80
C CYS A 50 1.57 -1.81 2.23
N PHE A 51 0.52 -1.00 2.44
CA PHE A 51 0.06 -0.54 3.76
C PHE A 51 1.14 0.08 4.66
N GLY A 52 2.28 0.45 4.07
CA GLY A 52 3.41 1.08 4.76
C GLY A 52 3.25 2.59 4.85
N PRO A 53 4.10 3.26 5.63
CA PRO A 53 4.03 4.71 5.79
C PRO A 53 4.35 5.44 4.47
N VAL A 54 3.56 6.48 4.17
CA VAL A 54 3.84 7.45 3.09
C VAL A 54 4.28 8.79 3.64
N ARG A 55 4.99 9.57 2.82
CA ARG A 55 5.44 10.93 3.14
C ARG A 55 4.85 11.91 2.13
N LEU A 56 4.84 13.20 2.45
CA LEU A 56 4.55 14.22 1.46
C LEU A 56 5.64 14.21 0.39
N ALA A 57 5.23 14.16 -0.87
CA ALA A 57 6.15 14.07 -1.99
C ALA A 57 7.09 15.27 -2.02
N ARG A 58 8.35 15.02 -2.36
CA ARG A 58 9.36 16.08 -2.48
C ARG A 58 9.92 16.07 -3.90
N ARG A 59 10.08 17.25 -4.47
CA ARG A 59 10.75 17.44 -5.76
C ARG A 59 12.01 18.25 -5.56
N ARG A 60 13.12 17.77 -6.09
CA ARG A 60 14.35 18.58 -6.20
C ARG A 60 14.15 19.58 -7.34
N ARG A 61 14.31 20.87 -7.05
CA ARG A 61 14.34 21.94 -8.05
C ARG A 61 15.60 22.78 -7.85
N LEU A 62 16.18 23.23 -8.94
CA LEU A 62 17.16 24.31 -8.90
C LEU A 62 16.39 25.59 -8.54
N VAL A 63 16.77 26.21 -7.43
CA VAL A 63 16.21 27.48 -6.98
C VAL A 63 17.38 28.40 -6.69
N ASN A 64 17.69 29.30 -7.62
CA ASN A 64 18.76 30.29 -7.51
C ASN A 64 20.14 29.66 -7.25
N ASP A 65 20.49 28.63 -8.04
CA ASP A 65 21.75 27.86 -8.07
C ASP A 65 21.93 26.62 -7.16
N PRO A 66 21.46 26.54 -5.89
CA PRO A 66 21.47 25.27 -5.18
C PRO A 66 20.25 24.41 -5.54
N ILE A 67 20.48 23.10 -5.62
CA ILE A 67 19.42 22.10 -5.68
C ILE A 67 18.72 22.05 -4.32
N ARG A 68 17.50 22.57 -4.24
CA ARG A 68 16.68 22.52 -3.02
C ARG A 68 15.57 21.48 -3.18
N SER A 69 15.35 20.68 -2.13
CA SER A 69 14.19 19.77 -2.07
C SER A 69 12.96 20.55 -1.62
N LEU A 70 12.02 20.78 -2.54
CA LEU A 70 10.76 21.45 -2.26
C LEU A 70 9.68 20.41 -1.96
N ARG A 71 8.77 20.75 -1.04
CA ARG A 71 7.57 19.95 -0.79
C ARG A 71 6.58 20.18 -1.93
N LEU A 72 6.04 19.09 -2.48
CA LEU A 72 4.94 19.15 -3.43
C LEU A 72 3.63 19.13 -2.66
N TYR A 73 2.99 20.29 -2.56
CA TYR A 73 1.64 20.38 -2.01
C TYR A 73 0.68 19.62 -2.93
N GLY A 74 0.02 18.59 -2.41
CA GLY A 74 -0.91 17.75 -3.16
C GLY A 74 -0.36 16.40 -3.64
N GLY A 75 0.92 16.11 -3.38
CA GLY A 75 1.51 14.80 -3.67
C GLY A 75 1.89 14.03 -2.40
N ILE A 76 1.72 12.71 -2.44
CA ILE A 76 2.30 11.79 -1.46
C ILE A 76 3.24 10.81 -2.16
N GLU A 77 4.20 10.27 -1.42
CA GLU A 77 5.22 9.37 -1.92
C GLU A 77 5.35 8.15 -1.00
N CYS A 78 5.33 6.96 -1.59
CA CYS A 78 5.69 5.73 -0.90
C CYS A 78 7.21 5.55 -0.88
N VAL A 79 7.79 5.35 0.31
CA VAL A 79 9.23 5.19 0.51
C VAL A 79 9.67 3.73 0.70
N ASN A 80 8.73 2.79 0.69
CA ASN A 80 9.05 1.38 0.91
C ASN A 80 9.61 0.75 -0.38
N PRO A 81 10.88 0.30 -0.42
CA PRO A 81 11.49 -0.27 -1.62
C PRO A 81 10.87 -1.60 -2.05
N VAL A 82 10.23 -2.30 -1.12
CA VAL A 82 9.57 -3.59 -1.38
C VAL A 82 8.21 -3.39 -2.06
N CYS A 83 7.62 -2.19 -1.95
CA CYS A 83 6.29 -1.90 -2.48
C CYS A 83 6.26 -2.05 -4.00
N VAL A 84 5.18 -2.66 -4.53
CA VAL A 84 4.94 -2.77 -5.97
C VAL A 84 4.91 -1.40 -6.66
N SER A 85 4.40 -0.35 -6.00
CA SER A 85 4.42 1.01 -6.56
C SER A 85 5.83 1.58 -6.66
N PHE A 86 6.73 1.16 -5.75
CA PHE A 86 8.13 1.58 -5.78
C PHE A 86 8.88 0.86 -6.90
N LYS A 87 8.70 -0.46 -7.00
CA LYS A 87 9.30 -1.27 -8.07
C LYS A 87 8.85 -0.83 -9.47
N ALA A 88 7.60 -0.39 -9.61
CA ALA A 88 7.06 0.13 -10.87
C ALA A 88 7.43 1.61 -11.15
N GLY A 89 8.20 2.28 -10.29
CA GLY A 89 8.54 3.70 -10.44
C GLY A 89 7.36 4.66 -10.23
N TYR A 90 6.21 4.18 -9.77
CA TYR A 90 4.99 4.95 -9.56
C TYR A 90 4.76 5.25 -8.07
N THR A 91 5.78 5.83 -7.42
CA THR A 91 5.79 6.12 -5.97
C THR A 91 4.95 7.33 -5.58
N ILE A 92 4.85 8.32 -6.46
CA ILE A 92 4.16 9.59 -6.21
C ILE A 92 2.72 9.51 -6.69
N LYS A 93 1.77 9.87 -5.82
CA LYS A 93 0.33 9.89 -6.12
C LYS A 93 -0.29 11.21 -5.69
N ALA A 94 -1.38 11.61 -6.35
CA ALA A 94 -2.21 12.71 -5.89
C ALA A 94 -2.79 12.37 -4.51
N ARG A 95 -2.54 13.26 -3.54
CA ARG A 95 -2.87 13.06 -2.13
C ARG A 95 -4.36 12.78 -1.89
N ASP A 96 -5.21 13.58 -2.51
CA ASP A 96 -6.64 13.56 -2.23
C ASP A 96 -7.31 12.37 -2.95
N ALA A 97 -6.88 12.03 -4.16
CA ALA A 97 -7.34 10.82 -4.84
C ALA A 97 -6.92 9.56 -4.07
N HIS A 98 -5.70 9.54 -3.55
CA HIS A 98 -5.22 8.44 -2.73
C HIS A 98 -6.02 8.32 -1.42
N SER A 99 -6.27 9.42 -0.70
CA SER A 99 -7.03 9.38 0.54
C SER A 99 -8.46 8.89 0.35
N VAL A 100 -9.13 9.27 -0.73
CA VAL A 100 -10.48 8.77 -1.07
C VAL A 100 -10.49 7.25 -1.17
N VAL A 101 -9.54 6.68 -1.90
CA VAL A 101 -9.45 5.22 -2.06
C VAL A 101 -9.14 4.54 -0.72
N VAL A 102 -8.25 5.11 0.10
CA VAL A 102 -7.92 4.54 1.42
C VAL A 102 -9.13 4.61 2.37
N ILE A 103 -9.88 5.71 2.37
CA ILE A 103 -11.13 5.85 3.16
C ILE A 103 -12.16 4.82 2.72
N ALA A 104 -12.29 4.61 1.40
CA ALA A 104 -13.18 3.61 0.85
C ALA A 104 -12.75 2.20 1.29
N LEU A 105 -11.45 1.90 1.27
CA LEU A 105 -10.90 0.61 1.72
C LEU A 105 -11.15 0.36 3.21
N ALA A 106 -10.88 1.34 4.07
CA ALA A 106 -11.14 1.26 5.51
C ALA A 106 -12.64 1.12 5.82
N GLY A 107 -13.49 1.76 5.02
CA GLY A 107 -14.93 1.60 5.11
C GLY A 107 -15.43 0.25 4.68
N ALA A 108 -14.97 -0.21 3.52
CA ALA A 108 -15.29 -1.52 2.98
C ALA A 108 -14.85 -2.62 3.94
N SER A 109 -13.67 -2.51 4.56
CA SER A 109 -13.22 -3.51 5.53
C SER A 109 -14.14 -3.60 6.74
N ASN A 110 -14.60 -2.46 7.28
CA ASN A 110 -15.58 -2.48 8.38
C ASN A 110 -16.92 -3.09 7.97
N LEU A 111 -17.36 -2.87 6.73
CA LEU A 111 -18.65 -3.35 6.25
C LEU A 111 -18.63 -4.84 5.89
N LEU A 112 -17.52 -5.31 5.35
CA LEU A 112 -17.35 -6.68 4.86
C LEU A 112 -16.75 -7.62 5.90
N SER A 113 -16.09 -7.10 6.94
CA SER A 113 -15.56 -7.92 8.04
C SER A 113 -16.70 -8.44 8.91
N PRO A 114 -16.71 -9.75 9.27
CA PRO A 114 -17.70 -10.31 10.19
C PRO A 114 -17.67 -9.62 11.56
N GLU A 115 -16.49 -9.20 12.02
CA GLU A 115 -16.26 -8.52 13.30
C GLU A 115 -16.53 -7.00 13.21
N ARG A 116 -16.80 -6.49 12.01
CA ARG A 116 -17.00 -5.06 11.70
C ARG A 116 -15.81 -4.17 12.07
N GLU A 117 -14.60 -4.72 11.99
CA GLU A 117 -13.36 -4.01 12.29
C GLU A 117 -12.66 -3.45 11.05
N THR A 118 -11.92 -2.35 11.24
CA THR A 118 -11.06 -1.79 10.19
C THR A 118 -9.84 -2.68 10.02
N LEU A 119 -9.28 -2.75 8.81
CA LEU A 119 -7.97 -3.38 8.63
C LEU A 119 -6.95 -2.78 9.63
N PRO A 120 -6.03 -3.61 10.17
CA PRO A 120 -5.06 -3.16 11.18
C PRO A 120 -4.31 -1.86 10.84
N PRO A 121 -3.92 -1.57 9.58
CA PRO A 121 -3.27 -0.31 9.22
C PRO A 121 -4.11 0.95 9.44
N PHE A 122 -5.43 0.83 9.50
CA PHE A 122 -6.40 1.93 9.67
C PHE A 122 -7.03 1.97 11.06
N ALA A 123 -6.78 0.96 11.89
CA ALA A 123 -7.24 0.94 13.27
C ALA A 123 -6.48 1.99 14.10
N ARG A 124 -7.22 2.74 14.93
CA ARG A 124 -6.62 3.74 15.85
C ARG A 124 -5.81 3.09 16.97
N PHE A 125 -6.23 1.91 17.39
CA PHE A 125 -5.69 1.16 18.51
C PHE A 125 -5.25 -0.24 18.09
N ALA A 126 -4.92 -0.46 16.80
CA ALA A 126 -4.26 -1.71 16.44
C ALA A 126 -3.03 -1.83 17.33
N TYR A 127 -3.07 -2.83 18.21
CA TYR A 127 -1.90 -3.30 18.91
C TYR A 127 -0.87 -3.59 17.83
N ILE A 128 0.17 -2.75 17.76
CA ILE A 128 1.37 -3.08 17.03
C ILE A 128 2.05 -4.05 17.98
N PRO A 129 2.01 -5.39 17.75
CA PRO A 129 2.87 -6.25 18.51
C PRO A 129 4.29 -5.69 18.36
N PRO A 130 5.08 -5.59 19.44
CA PRO A 130 6.47 -5.19 19.32
C PRO A 130 7.07 -6.03 18.19
N ILE A 131 7.71 -5.36 17.21
CA ILE A 131 8.44 -6.04 16.15
C ILE A 131 9.30 -7.05 16.89
N PRO A 132 9.10 -8.37 16.74
CA PRO A 132 10.00 -9.32 17.36
C PRO A 132 11.37 -8.92 16.85
N ALA A 133 12.29 -8.61 17.78
CA ALA A 133 13.69 -8.50 17.46
C ALA A 133 14.01 -9.69 16.55
N ILE A 134 14.74 -9.45 15.46
CA ILE A 134 15.15 -10.49 14.53
C ILE A 134 15.97 -11.50 15.34
N ALA A 135 15.28 -12.44 15.97
CA ALA A 135 15.84 -13.68 16.42
C ALA A 135 16.16 -14.37 15.11
N THR A 136 17.44 -14.55 14.89
CA THR A 136 18.03 -15.39 13.85
C THR A 136 17.26 -16.71 13.80
N ALA A 137 16.23 -16.77 12.96
CA ALA A 137 15.43 -17.95 12.71
C ALA A 137 16.20 -18.82 11.73
N THR A 138 17.30 -19.41 12.19
CA THR A 138 18.08 -20.38 11.43
C THR A 138 17.70 -21.83 11.74
N SER A 139 16.83 -22.11 12.72
CA SER A 139 16.52 -23.49 13.12
C SER A 139 15.16 -24.04 12.68
N ALA A 140 14.18 -23.19 12.32
CA ALA A 140 12.85 -23.70 11.95
C ALA A 140 12.73 -24.11 10.46
N LEU A 141 13.59 -23.56 9.59
CA LEU A 141 13.59 -23.89 8.16
C LEU A 141 14.35 -25.20 7.86
N SER A 142 15.36 -25.55 8.67
CA SER A 142 16.11 -26.81 8.54
C SER A 142 15.24 -28.03 8.85
N ASP A 143 14.31 -27.90 9.79
CA ASP A 143 13.47 -29.00 10.26
C ASP A 143 12.34 -29.34 9.27
N PHE A 144 11.89 -28.37 8.47
CA PHE A 144 10.90 -28.60 7.41
C PHE A 144 11.52 -29.26 6.17
N VAL A 145 12.77 -28.89 5.83
CA VAL A 145 13.50 -29.47 4.70
C VAL A 145 13.90 -30.92 5.00
N THR A 146 14.32 -31.22 6.22
CA THR A 146 14.70 -32.59 6.62
C THR A 146 13.52 -33.54 6.76
N LYS A 147 12.34 -33.05 7.17
CA LYS A 147 11.12 -33.89 7.28
C LYS A 147 10.47 -34.23 5.94
N ASN A 148 10.71 -33.43 4.89
CA ASN A 148 10.08 -33.61 3.57
C ASN A 148 11.05 -34.08 2.47
N ALA A 149 12.32 -34.36 2.82
CA ALA A 149 13.25 -34.98 1.89
C ALA A 149 12.96 -36.49 1.77
N SER A 150 12.32 -36.89 0.67
CA SER A 150 12.24 -38.31 0.28
C SER A 150 13.63 -38.82 -0.15
N PRO A 151 13.96 -40.10 0.09
CA PRO A 151 15.28 -40.63 -0.20
C PRO A 151 15.47 -40.89 -1.69
N ALA A 152 16.66 -40.56 -2.18
CA ALA A 152 17.11 -40.75 -3.55
C ALA A 152 17.49 -42.21 -3.84
N LEU A 153 17.27 -42.63 -5.10
CA LEU A 153 17.98 -43.67 -5.87
C LEU A 153 17.40 -43.56 -7.30
N GLU A 154 18.07 -43.67 -8.43
CA GLU A 154 19.45 -44.01 -8.78
C GLU A 154 19.62 -43.66 -10.28
N THR A 155 20.76 -43.04 -10.61
CA THR A 155 21.64 -43.29 -11.76
C THR A 155 21.04 -43.61 -13.14
N LEU A 156 21.34 -42.74 -14.12
CA LEU A 156 21.80 -43.17 -15.45
C LEU A 156 22.85 -42.17 -15.97
N SER A 157 24.04 -42.71 -16.21
CA SER A 157 25.26 -42.06 -16.67
C SER A 157 25.24 -41.74 -18.19
N PRO A 158 26.25 -41.02 -18.73
CA PRO A 158 26.19 -40.33 -20.01
C PRO A 158 26.53 -41.23 -21.21
N GLN A 159 25.88 -41.03 -22.35
CA GLN A 159 26.37 -41.51 -23.65
C GLN A 159 26.36 -40.42 -24.72
N THR A 160 27.51 -40.32 -25.38
CA THR A 160 27.93 -39.51 -26.51
C THR A 160 27.54 -40.16 -27.85
N SER A 161 27.07 -39.37 -28.82
CA SER A 161 27.26 -39.45 -30.31
C SER A 161 26.28 -38.42 -30.93
N ILE A 162 26.71 -37.37 -31.65
CA ILE A 162 27.21 -37.30 -33.05
C ILE A 162 26.12 -37.88 -33.99
N ASP A 163 25.36 -37.13 -34.81
CA ASP A 163 25.76 -36.25 -35.93
C ASP A 163 24.65 -35.25 -36.37
N ASP A 164 25.12 -34.09 -36.86
CA ASP A 164 24.68 -33.23 -37.97
C ASP A 164 23.25 -33.28 -38.56
N ALA A 165 22.64 -32.08 -38.66
CA ALA A 165 22.24 -31.49 -39.96
C ALA A 165 21.65 -30.07 -39.80
N THR A 166 22.44 -29.07 -40.23
CA THR A 166 22.10 -27.97 -41.14
C THR A 166 20.72 -27.28 -41.07
N GLY A 167 20.73 -25.95 -40.84
CA GLY A 167 19.60 -25.05 -41.16
C GLY A 167 19.75 -23.63 -40.61
N ALA A 168 20.58 -22.80 -41.25
CA ALA A 168 20.77 -21.38 -40.94
C ALA A 168 19.64 -20.49 -41.54
N PRO A 169 19.55 -19.19 -41.19
CA PRO A 169 18.32 -18.42 -41.05
C PRO A 169 17.92 -17.61 -42.28
N THR A 170 16.67 -17.15 -42.34
CA THR A 170 16.26 -16.04 -43.22
C THR A 170 15.48 -14.97 -42.47
N ASN A 171 16.04 -13.77 -42.54
CA ASN A 171 15.52 -12.49 -42.10
C ASN A 171 15.16 -11.71 -43.38
N VAL A 172 13.89 -11.30 -43.55
CA VAL A 172 13.41 -10.27 -44.50
C VAL A 172 12.08 -9.79 -43.88
N GLY A 173 11.84 -8.55 -43.47
CA GLY A 173 12.09 -7.30 -44.17
C GLY A 173 10.78 -6.80 -44.79
N LEU A 174 9.99 -6.04 -44.04
CA LEU A 174 8.99 -5.05 -44.50
C LEU A 174 8.48 -4.23 -43.31
#